data_AF-R7LWQ7-F1
#
_entry.id   AF-R7LWQ7-F1
#
_cell.length_a   1.000
_cell.length_b   1.000
_cell.length_c   1.000
_cell.angle_alpha   90.00
_cell.angle_beta   90.00
_cell.angle_gamma   90.00
#
_symmetry.space_group_name_H-M   'P 1'
#
loop_
_entity.id
_entity.type
_entity.pdbx_description
1 polymer ?
#
loop_
_entity_poly.entity_id
_entity_poly.type
_entity_poly.pdbx_seq_one_letter_code
_entity_poly.pdbx_strand_id
1 'polypeptide(L)'
;MNICSVQFGYNCGSTNFKQSKTNLLQSVLRPNSTMERQPVTDIFKAQTLDSVTFQGHLAKAERIFENKFNKIFFRKIANEHLPCAYTGIEMISQKQFDELIQTKVLTGNSADVIKELKKFEKSLFPVENGIFNILKSLSEKYPEKNLQELLKLKYPIAEKNLIQQQAKTLNQINMVIRDLPKEEFLKIREIVQESFDKIFAPNPNPQDRFKRKALLYKLKTQNLTNKKIQKRIIKLAEKLPNSETSVNSFIVKYSEPYRIRYENKNPKQIPQTSEEIALRLLRPSLATEEHIYPQAMYRAEELAARNGDETAKNLSKLRVTILTSNYINEIKKDFLFDDFAPKVKYNINENIQKHINKLIKIDKDWLNHGKIEDAALLTDYIMTLKEEFQRRSKIINIDIKDFEEKLPEIKDKIAKHIEKMENKKSKKVNHSHK
;
A
#
# COMPACT_ATOMS: atom_id res chain seq x y z
N MET A 1 19.36 5.28 -35.44
CA MET A 1 20.72 5.46 -34.91
C MET A 1 21.11 4.21 -34.15
N ASN A 2 22.07 3.46 -34.70
CA ASN A 2 22.55 2.19 -34.16
C ASN A 2 23.30 2.42 -32.84
N ILE A 3 22.91 1.69 -31.79
CA ILE A 3 23.66 1.63 -30.54
C ILE A 3 24.37 0.28 -30.51
N CYS A 4 25.69 0.31 -30.62
CA CYS A 4 26.57 -0.86 -30.58
C CYS A 4 26.39 -1.67 -29.30
N SER A 5 26.13 -2.96 -29.47
CA SER A 5 26.42 -3.99 -28.47
C SER A 5 27.94 -4.20 -28.41
N VAL A 6 28.56 -3.91 -27.27
CA VAL A 6 29.95 -4.31 -27.01
C VAL A 6 29.91 -5.77 -26.53
N GLN A 7 30.16 -6.72 -27.44
CA GLN A 7 30.49 -8.10 -27.11
C GLN A 7 32.01 -8.21 -26.90
N PHE A 8 32.42 -8.66 -25.71
CA PHE A 8 33.79 -9.14 -25.50
C PHE A 8 33.81 -10.64 -25.78
N GLY A 9 34.45 -11.02 -26.88
CA GLY A 9 34.65 -12.41 -27.27
C GLY A 9 35.88 -13.04 -26.62
N TYR A 10 35.84 -14.36 -26.48
CA TYR A 10 37.04 -15.21 -26.56
C TYR A 10 36.69 -16.47 -27.36
N ASN A 11 37.52 -16.74 -28.36
CA ASN A 11 37.61 -17.97 -29.15
C ASN A 11 38.13 -19.11 -28.28
N CYS A 12 37.58 -20.32 -28.47
CA CYS A 12 38.36 -21.50 -28.90
C CYS A 12 37.46 -22.74 -29.03
N GLY A 13 37.68 -23.51 -30.12
CA GLY A 13 37.50 -24.96 -30.13
C GLY A 13 36.21 -25.50 -30.73
N SER A 14 36.22 -25.68 -32.06
CA SER A 14 35.26 -26.50 -32.81
C SER A 14 35.41 -28.00 -32.49
N THR A 15 34.32 -28.65 -32.10
CA THR A 15 34.10 -30.08 -32.40
C THR A 15 32.65 -30.29 -32.81
N ASN A 16 32.48 -30.78 -34.04
CA ASN A 16 31.22 -31.17 -34.63
C ASN A 16 30.67 -32.41 -33.93
N PHE A 17 29.40 -32.40 -33.51
CA PHE A 17 28.59 -33.61 -33.48
C PHE A 17 27.13 -33.28 -33.86
N LYS A 18 26.72 -33.83 -35.00
CA LYS A 18 25.33 -33.91 -35.48
C LYS A 18 24.54 -34.83 -34.53
N GLN A 19 23.34 -34.43 -34.13
CA GLN A 19 22.30 -35.38 -33.70
C GLN A 19 20.94 -35.06 -34.34
N SER A 20 20.73 -35.76 -35.46
CA SER A 20 19.55 -36.57 -35.81
C SER A 20 18.22 -36.31 -35.09
N LYS A 21 17.21 -35.94 -35.89
CA LYS A 21 15.79 -36.18 -35.62
C LYS A 21 15.49 -37.67 -35.79
N THR A 22 14.81 -38.29 -34.83
CA THR A 22 13.98 -39.48 -35.09
C THR A 22 12.80 -39.54 -34.12
N ASN A 23 11.60 -39.45 -34.68
CA ASN A 23 10.38 -40.01 -34.12
C ASN A 23 10.45 -41.54 -34.23
N LEU A 24 9.93 -42.28 -33.24
CA LEU A 24 9.36 -43.61 -33.45
C LEU A 24 8.38 -43.96 -32.32
N LEU A 25 7.23 -44.46 -32.76
CA LEU A 25 6.04 -44.88 -32.02
C LEU A 25 6.06 -46.42 -31.88
N GLN A 26 5.28 -46.92 -30.90
CA GLN A 26 4.81 -48.32 -30.70
C GLN A 26 5.86 -49.34 -30.18
N SER A 27 5.56 -50.32 -29.31
CA SER A 27 4.31 -50.92 -28.81
C SER A 27 4.59 -51.81 -27.57
N VAL A 28 3.61 -51.84 -26.65
CA VAL A 28 3.03 -52.99 -25.92
C VAL A 28 3.95 -54.13 -25.43
N LEU A 29 3.91 -54.37 -24.11
CA LEU A 29 3.74 -55.71 -23.50
C LEU A 29 3.20 -55.55 -22.05
N ARG A 30 1.99 -56.08 -21.80
CA ARG A 30 1.43 -56.36 -20.46
C ARG A 30 1.73 -57.82 -20.11
N PRO A 31 1.76 -58.16 -18.81
CA PRO A 31 1.04 -59.34 -18.37
C PRO A 31 0.00 -59.03 -17.29
N ASN A 32 -1.11 -59.76 -17.38
CA ASN A 32 -2.19 -59.81 -16.41
C ASN A 32 -1.78 -60.61 -15.17
N SER A 33 -2.25 -60.18 -13.99
CA SER A 33 -2.61 -61.10 -12.91
C SER A 33 -3.78 -60.51 -12.13
N THR A 34 -4.94 -61.10 -12.33
CA THR A 34 -6.18 -60.96 -11.58
C THR A 34 -6.02 -61.55 -10.18
N MET A 35 -6.30 -60.76 -9.15
CA MET A 35 -6.78 -61.27 -7.87
C MET A 35 -7.96 -60.44 -7.40
N GLU A 36 -8.99 -61.16 -6.97
CA GLU A 36 -10.32 -60.73 -6.60
C GLU A 36 -10.30 -59.71 -5.45
N ARG A 37 -11.12 -58.66 -5.58
CA ARG A 37 -11.42 -57.76 -4.46
C ARG A 37 -12.64 -58.28 -3.74
N GLN A 38 -12.44 -58.81 -2.53
CA GLN A 38 -13.51 -58.96 -1.55
C GLN A 38 -13.85 -57.60 -0.92
N PRO A 39 -15.13 -57.37 -0.54
CA PRO A 39 -15.60 -56.08 -0.05
C PRO A 39 -15.24 -55.95 1.43
N VAL A 40 -14.39 -54.97 1.76
CA VAL A 40 -14.21 -54.55 3.15
C VAL A 40 -15.23 -53.47 3.42
N THR A 41 -16.25 -53.84 4.18
CA THR A 41 -17.28 -52.97 4.73
C THR A 41 -16.70 -51.98 5.74
N ASP A 42 -17.16 -50.74 5.60
CA ASP A 42 -16.87 -49.56 6.43
C ASP A 42 -16.98 -49.78 7.94
N ILE A 43 -15.99 -49.28 8.69
CA ILE A 43 -16.23 -48.38 9.84
C ILE A 43 -15.06 -47.38 9.93
N PHE A 44 -15.02 -46.39 9.05
CA PHE A 44 -14.52 -45.08 9.47
C PHE A 44 -15.74 -44.19 9.59
N LYS A 45 -16.20 -44.00 10.84
CA LYS A 45 -17.16 -42.95 11.14
C LYS A 45 -16.59 -41.65 10.58
N ALA A 46 -17.27 -41.09 9.59
CA ALA A 46 -17.12 -39.69 9.24
C ALA A 46 -17.46 -38.89 10.50
N GLN A 47 -16.44 -38.57 11.29
CA GLN A 47 -16.52 -37.44 12.18
C GLN A 47 -16.71 -36.26 11.25
N THR A 48 -17.92 -35.72 11.29
CA THR A 48 -18.18 -34.34 10.90
C THR A 48 -16.99 -33.54 11.40
N LEU A 49 -16.25 -32.90 10.49
CA LEU A 49 -15.32 -31.85 10.86
C LEU A 49 -16.18 -30.78 11.50
N ASP A 50 -16.38 -30.92 12.81
CA ASP A 50 -16.79 -29.85 13.69
C ASP A 50 -15.88 -28.70 13.31
N SER A 51 -16.49 -27.61 12.87
CA SER A 51 -15.79 -26.37 12.56
C SER A 51 -14.80 -26.15 13.68
N VAL A 52 -13.51 -26.30 13.39
CA VAL A 52 -12.45 -25.88 14.29
C VAL A 52 -12.56 -24.36 14.30
N THR A 53 -13.46 -23.88 15.13
CA THR A 53 -13.51 -22.48 15.51
C THR A 53 -12.22 -22.29 16.29
N PHE A 54 -11.27 -21.61 15.66
CA PHE A 54 -10.14 -21.04 16.37
C PHE A 54 -10.70 -19.98 17.32
N GLN A 55 -11.30 -20.43 18.42
CA GLN A 55 -11.50 -19.63 19.62
C GLN A 55 -10.16 -19.65 20.35
N GLY A 56 -9.14 -19.04 19.73
CA GLY A 56 -8.10 -18.44 20.54
C GLY A 56 -8.83 -17.52 21.49
N HIS A 57 -8.79 -17.83 22.79
CA HIS A 57 -9.15 -16.88 23.84
C HIS A 57 -8.13 -15.72 23.80
N LEU A 58 -8.18 -14.92 22.74
CA LEU A 58 -7.83 -13.52 22.81
C LEU A 58 -8.91 -12.92 23.70
N ALA A 59 -8.60 -12.76 24.99
CA ALA A 59 -9.32 -11.81 25.82
C ALA A 59 -9.57 -10.57 24.97
N LYS A 60 -10.86 -10.26 24.74
CA LYS A 60 -11.28 -9.11 23.94
C LYS A 60 -10.61 -7.91 24.58
N ALA A 61 -9.56 -7.39 23.95
CA ALA A 61 -8.97 -6.15 24.37
C ALA A 61 -10.10 -5.12 24.39
N GLU A 62 -10.20 -4.37 25.48
CA GLU A 62 -11.22 -3.35 25.65
C GLU A 62 -11.09 -2.34 24.51
N ARG A 63 -12.07 -2.33 23.60
CA ARG A 63 -12.09 -1.47 22.41
C ARG A 63 -12.57 -0.06 22.74
N ILE A 64 -12.08 0.51 23.83
CA ILE A 64 -12.57 1.78 24.36
C ILE A 64 -12.38 2.89 23.32
N PHE A 65 -11.21 2.92 22.68
CA PHE A 65 -10.90 3.90 21.65
C PHE A 65 -11.78 3.70 20.41
N GLU A 66 -11.85 2.50 19.85
CA GLU A 66 -12.58 2.23 18.60
C GLU A 66 -14.11 2.34 18.78
N ASN A 67 -14.61 2.10 19.99
CA ASN A 67 -16.02 2.31 20.31
C ASN A 67 -16.37 3.80 20.37
N LYS A 68 -15.48 4.64 20.93
CA LYS A 68 -15.66 6.09 21.02
C LYS A 68 -15.43 6.77 19.67
N PHE A 69 -14.30 6.46 19.01
CA PHE A 69 -13.89 6.99 17.71
C PHE A 69 -14.05 5.91 16.64
N ASN A 70 -15.29 5.75 16.18
CA ASN A 70 -15.63 4.71 15.22
C ASN A 70 -15.38 5.14 13.76
N LYS A 71 -15.62 4.21 12.82
CA LYS A 71 -15.47 4.46 11.37
C LYS A 71 -16.30 5.65 10.86
N ILE A 72 -17.46 5.93 11.46
CA ILE A 72 -18.31 7.06 11.06
C ILE A 72 -17.61 8.37 11.41
N PHE A 73 -17.04 8.46 12.61
CA PHE A 73 -16.23 9.61 13.03
C PHE A 73 -15.07 9.87 12.06
N PHE A 74 -14.27 8.84 11.76
CA PHE A 74 -13.16 8.96 10.82
C PHE A 74 -13.60 9.36 9.41
N ARG A 75 -14.73 8.82 8.93
CA ARG A 75 -15.32 9.22 7.64
C ARG A 75 -15.73 10.70 7.63
N LYS A 76 -16.28 11.22 8.73
CA LYS A 76 -16.66 12.64 8.83
C LYS A 76 -15.45 13.56 8.72
N ILE A 77 -14.41 13.34 9.53
CA ILE A 77 -13.21 14.19 9.48
C ILE A 77 -12.43 14.05 8.17
N ALA A 78 -12.43 12.87 7.53
CA ALA A 78 -11.80 12.68 6.22
C ALA A 78 -12.49 13.50 5.11
N ASN A 79 -13.81 13.71 5.19
CA ASN A 79 -14.54 14.53 4.23
C ASN A 79 -14.20 16.03 4.33
N GLU A 80 -13.56 16.47 5.42
CA GLU A 80 -13.19 17.87 5.66
C GLU A 80 -11.82 18.23 5.05
N HIS A 81 -11.33 17.43 4.08
CA HIS A 81 -10.07 17.63 3.38
C HIS A 81 -8.86 17.65 4.31
N LEU A 82 -8.77 16.65 5.18
CA LEU A 82 -7.71 16.52 6.17
C LEU A 82 -6.39 16.09 5.48
N PRO A 83 -5.26 16.79 5.71
CA PRO A 83 -3.97 16.35 5.19
C PRO A 83 -3.51 15.09 5.92
N CYS A 84 -2.82 14.20 5.23
CA CYS A 84 -2.21 13.02 5.82
C CYS A 84 -1.22 13.46 6.91
N ALA A 85 -1.33 12.84 8.09
CA ALA A 85 -0.50 13.15 9.25
C ALA A 85 1.01 13.03 8.97
N TYR A 86 1.42 12.20 7.99
CA TYR A 86 2.83 11.92 7.75
C TYR A 86 3.40 12.62 6.52
N THR A 87 2.59 12.85 5.49
CA THR A 87 3.04 13.44 4.21
C THR A 87 2.62 14.89 4.03
N GLY A 88 1.59 15.34 4.74
CA GLY A 88 0.97 16.65 4.54
C GLY A 88 0.10 16.74 3.27
N ILE A 89 0.01 15.68 2.47
CA ILE A 89 -0.81 15.62 1.25
C ILE A 89 -2.28 15.45 1.63
N GLU A 90 -3.17 16.20 0.99
CA GLU A 90 -4.60 16.15 1.26
C GLU A 90 -5.18 14.76 1.01
N MET A 91 -5.86 14.17 1.99
CA MET A 91 -6.45 12.84 1.86
C MET A 91 -7.79 12.88 1.14
N ILE A 92 -8.11 11.80 0.44
CA ILE A 92 -9.40 11.58 -0.22
C ILE A 92 -10.24 10.67 0.66
N SER A 93 -11.48 11.05 0.94
CA SER A 93 -12.36 10.20 1.73
C SER A 93 -12.87 9.00 0.91
N GLN A 94 -13.19 7.90 1.60
CA GLN A 94 -13.84 6.76 0.94
C GLN A 94 -15.15 7.16 0.24
N LYS A 95 -15.89 8.11 0.81
CA LYS A 95 -17.13 8.63 0.21
C LYS A 95 -16.87 9.25 -1.15
N GLN A 96 -15.90 10.16 -1.24
CA GLN A 96 -15.54 10.81 -2.51
C GLN A 96 -15.04 9.79 -3.53
N PHE A 97 -14.25 8.81 -3.08
CA PHE A 97 -13.75 7.74 -3.94
C PHE A 97 -14.87 6.84 -4.49
N ASP A 98 -15.85 6.47 -3.67
CA ASP A 98 -16.99 5.66 -4.08
C ASP A 98 -17.93 6.44 -5.03
N GLU A 99 -18.15 7.72 -4.77
CA GLU A 99 -18.93 8.62 -5.63
C GLU A 99 -18.32 8.71 -7.03
N LEU A 100 -16.99 8.82 -7.13
CA LEU A 100 -16.30 8.83 -8.44
C LEU A 100 -16.57 7.56 -9.24
N ILE A 101 -16.52 6.39 -8.61
CA ILE A 101 -16.80 5.10 -9.27
C ILE A 101 -18.26 5.07 -9.75
N GLN A 102 -19.20 5.53 -8.91
CA GLN A 102 -20.63 5.50 -9.22
C GLN A 102 -20.99 6.41 -10.41
N THR A 103 -20.32 7.56 -10.57
CA THR A 103 -20.60 8.51 -11.66
C THR A 103 -20.24 7.97 -13.04
N LYS A 104 -19.39 6.93 -13.14
CA LYS A 104 -18.84 6.36 -14.39
C LYS A 104 -18.11 7.35 -15.30
N VAL A 105 -17.85 8.58 -14.86
CA VAL A 105 -17.12 9.59 -15.66
C VAL A 105 -15.72 9.10 -16.03
N LEU A 106 -15.10 8.27 -15.18
CA LEU A 106 -13.73 7.77 -15.33
C LEU A 106 -13.54 6.80 -16.51
N THR A 107 -14.62 6.26 -17.08
CA THR A 107 -14.58 5.36 -18.25
C THR A 107 -14.61 6.12 -19.58
N GLY A 108 -14.94 7.41 -19.56
CA GLY A 108 -15.14 8.22 -20.75
C GLY A 108 -13.86 8.83 -21.35
N ASN A 109 -14.05 9.91 -22.09
CA ASN A 109 -13.01 10.63 -22.80
C ASN A 109 -12.10 11.40 -21.84
N SER A 110 -10.84 11.57 -22.21
CA SER A 110 -9.83 12.15 -21.32
C SER A 110 -10.19 13.55 -20.84
N ALA A 111 -10.85 14.38 -21.65
CA ALA A 111 -11.24 15.73 -21.27
C ALA A 111 -12.14 15.74 -20.02
N ASP A 112 -13.15 14.87 -19.99
CA ASP A 112 -14.07 14.74 -18.86
C ASP A 112 -13.39 14.12 -17.64
N VAL A 113 -12.58 13.08 -17.86
CA VAL A 113 -11.83 12.40 -16.78
C VAL A 113 -10.84 13.37 -16.12
N ILE A 114 -10.10 14.16 -16.90
CA ILE A 114 -9.14 15.14 -16.38
C ILE A 114 -9.86 16.26 -15.63
N LYS A 115 -11.01 16.72 -16.13
CA LYS A 115 -11.84 17.72 -15.42
C LYS A 115 -12.25 17.21 -14.04
N GLU A 116 -12.62 15.94 -13.93
CA GLU A 116 -12.99 15.34 -12.65
C GLU A 116 -11.79 15.13 -11.73
N LEU A 117 -10.69 14.57 -12.25
CA LEU A 117 -9.46 14.34 -11.48
C LEU A 117 -8.80 15.63 -10.98
N LYS A 118 -8.96 16.76 -11.69
CA LYS A 118 -8.43 18.06 -11.29
C LYS A 118 -8.93 18.51 -9.91
N LYS A 119 -10.12 18.08 -9.49
CA LYS A 119 -10.64 18.36 -8.14
C LYS A 119 -9.75 17.79 -7.02
N PHE A 120 -8.96 16.77 -7.33
CA PHE A 120 -8.08 16.05 -6.40
C PHE A 120 -6.59 16.35 -6.63
N GLU A 121 -6.25 17.42 -7.37
CA GLU A 121 -4.85 17.75 -7.72
C GLU A 121 -3.97 17.92 -6.46
N LYS A 122 -4.51 18.50 -5.38
CA LYS A 122 -3.83 18.65 -4.08
C LYS A 122 -3.61 17.34 -3.33
N SER A 123 -4.35 16.30 -3.71
CA SER A 123 -4.24 14.97 -3.14
C SER A 123 -3.23 14.11 -3.89
N LEU A 124 -2.67 14.52 -5.03
CA LEU A 124 -1.79 13.64 -5.80
C LEU A 124 -0.39 13.55 -5.21
N PHE A 125 0.10 12.32 -5.02
CA PHE A 125 1.50 12.07 -4.69
C PHE A 125 2.43 12.44 -5.84
N PRO A 126 3.75 12.65 -5.61
CA PRO A 126 4.64 13.21 -6.64
C PRO A 126 4.66 12.44 -7.97
N VAL A 127 4.59 11.11 -7.94
CA VAL A 127 4.57 10.29 -9.16
C VAL A 127 3.22 10.42 -9.85
N GLU A 128 2.13 10.28 -9.11
CA GLU A 128 0.76 10.41 -9.60
C GLU A 128 0.48 11.81 -10.16
N ASN A 129 1.01 12.86 -9.53
CA ASN A 129 0.95 14.24 -10.04
C ASN A 129 1.75 14.39 -11.34
N GLY A 130 2.93 13.79 -11.42
CA GLY A 130 3.71 13.73 -12.67
C GLY A 130 2.94 13.07 -13.81
N ILE A 131 2.23 11.97 -13.52
CA ILE A 131 1.38 11.29 -14.49
C ILE A 131 0.16 12.12 -14.86
N PHE A 132 -0.53 12.72 -13.88
CA PHE A 132 -1.67 13.59 -14.10
C PHE A 132 -1.32 14.75 -15.02
N ASN A 133 -0.18 15.42 -14.81
CA ASN A 133 0.27 16.52 -15.66
C ASN A 133 0.56 16.08 -17.11
N ILE A 134 1.15 14.89 -17.30
CA ILE A 134 1.34 14.30 -18.63
C ILE A 134 -0.01 14.05 -19.30
N LEU A 135 -0.95 13.44 -18.59
CA LEU A 135 -2.28 13.11 -19.13
C LEU A 135 -3.09 14.38 -19.43
N LYS A 136 -3.05 15.38 -18.56
CA LYS A 136 -3.67 16.70 -18.74
C LYS A 136 -3.17 17.36 -20.03
N SER A 137 -1.84 17.43 -20.21
CA SER A 137 -1.23 18.03 -21.40
C SER A 137 -1.54 17.26 -22.69
N LEU A 138 -1.74 15.94 -22.60
CA LEU A 138 -2.11 15.11 -23.75
C LEU A 138 -3.61 15.21 -24.06
N SER A 139 -4.45 15.34 -23.05
CA SER A 139 -5.90 15.51 -23.19
C SER A 139 -6.25 16.81 -23.90
N GLU A 140 -5.48 17.87 -23.71
CA GLU A 140 -5.62 19.11 -24.49
C GLU A 140 -5.40 18.90 -26.00
N LYS A 141 -4.57 17.93 -26.38
CA LYS A 141 -4.24 17.61 -27.78
C LYS A 141 -5.13 16.53 -28.39
N TYR A 142 -5.59 15.61 -27.56
CA TYR A 142 -6.37 14.43 -27.95
C TYR A 142 -7.54 14.23 -26.97
N PRO A 143 -8.49 15.19 -26.90
CA PRO A 143 -9.56 15.18 -25.91
C PRO A 143 -10.48 13.96 -26.03
N GLU A 144 -10.59 13.40 -27.22
CA GLU A 144 -11.44 12.25 -27.56
C GLU A 144 -10.87 10.90 -27.08
N LYS A 145 -9.56 10.81 -26.82
CA LYS A 145 -8.92 9.58 -26.36
C LYS A 145 -9.20 9.32 -24.89
N ASN A 146 -9.23 8.06 -24.48
CA ASN A 146 -9.28 7.70 -23.07
C ASN A 146 -7.87 7.69 -22.43
N LEU A 147 -7.78 7.59 -21.09
CA LEU A 147 -6.48 7.68 -20.40
C LEU A 147 -5.50 6.56 -20.80
N GLN A 148 -5.98 5.35 -21.11
CA GLN A 148 -5.12 4.24 -21.51
C GLN A 148 -4.47 4.53 -22.87
N GLU A 149 -5.24 5.05 -23.82
CA GLU A 149 -4.75 5.46 -25.13
C GLU A 149 -3.73 6.60 -25.02
N LEU A 150 -3.97 7.57 -24.14
CA LEU A 150 -3.01 8.64 -23.87
C LEU A 150 -1.69 8.11 -23.31
N LEU A 151 -1.72 7.15 -22.37
CA LEU A 151 -0.51 6.53 -21.84
C LEU A 151 0.28 5.79 -22.92
N LYS A 152 -0.41 5.08 -23.84
CA LYS A 152 0.23 4.38 -24.96
C LYS A 152 1.04 5.33 -25.86
N LEU A 153 0.63 6.59 -26.02
CA LEU A 153 1.41 7.58 -26.76
C LEU A 153 2.77 7.89 -26.13
N LYS A 154 2.91 7.73 -24.80
CA LYS A 154 4.16 7.95 -24.07
C LYS A 154 4.97 6.68 -23.83
N TYR A 155 4.39 5.52 -24.09
CA TYR A 155 5.01 4.22 -23.85
C TYR A 155 6.43 4.09 -24.44
N PRO A 156 6.71 4.41 -25.72
CA PRO A 156 8.05 4.15 -26.29
C PRO A 156 9.17 4.94 -25.59
N ILE A 157 8.90 6.20 -25.24
CA ILE A 157 9.87 7.06 -24.54
C ILE A 157 10.02 6.60 -23.09
N ALA A 158 8.91 6.27 -22.41
CA ALA A 158 8.93 5.79 -21.05
C ALA A 158 9.68 4.46 -20.92
N GLU A 159 9.46 3.52 -21.84
CA GLU A 159 10.14 2.22 -21.88
C GLU A 159 11.65 2.40 -22.09
N LYS A 160 12.06 3.22 -23.06
CA LYS A 160 13.48 3.52 -23.29
C LYS A 160 14.17 4.04 -22.03
N ASN A 161 13.55 5.02 -21.37
CA ASN A 161 14.10 5.60 -20.13
C ASN A 161 14.10 4.59 -18.98
N LEU A 162 13.08 3.74 -18.88
CA LEU A 162 12.98 2.71 -17.86
C LEU A 162 14.07 1.65 -18.04
N ILE A 163 14.28 1.16 -19.27
CA ILE A 163 15.34 0.21 -19.62
C ILE A 163 16.71 0.78 -19.23
N GLN A 164 17.00 2.04 -19.56
CA GLN A 164 18.25 2.69 -19.19
C GLN A 164 18.47 2.74 -17.66
N GLN A 165 17.44 3.09 -16.90
CA GLN A 165 17.51 3.14 -15.43
C GLN A 165 17.72 1.74 -14.81
N GLN A 166 17.01 0.74 -15.33
CA GLN A 166 17.12 -0.64 -14.86
C GLN A 166 18.50 -1.22 -15.21
N ALA A 167 18.96 -1.07 -16.45
CA ALA A 167 20.27 -1.51 -16.90
C ALA A 167 21.41 -0.89 -16.07
N LYS A 168 21.33 0.41 -15.77
CA LYS A 168 22.30 1.09 -14.90
C LYS A 168 22.38 0.44 -13.52
N THR A 169 21.23 0.14 -12.91
CA THR A 169 21.18 -0.51 -11.59
C THR A 169 21.73 -1.93 -11.63
N LEU A 170 21.36 -2.72 -12.66
CA LEU A 170 21.87 -4.08 -12.83
C LEU A 170 23.38 -4.11 -13.09
N ASN A 171 23.91 -3.14 -13.84
CA ASN A 171 25.35 -2.98 -14.04
C ASN A 171 26.09 -2.67 -12.73
N GLN A 172 25.51 -1.85 -11.85
CA GLN A 172 26.08 -1.61 -10.52
C GLN A 172 26.13 -2.90 -9.68
N ILE A 173 25.11 -3.76 -9.80
CA ILE A 173 25.13 -5.09 -9.15
C ILE A 173 26.25 -5.95 -9.76
N ASN A 174 26.39 -5.98 -11.10
CA ASN A 174 27.47 -6.70 -11.79
C ASN A 174 28.88 -6.26 -11.37
N MET A 175 29.06 -5.00 -10.95
CA MET A 175 30.33 -4.53 -10.38
C MET A 175 30.56 -5.09 -8.97
N VAL A 176 29.55 -5.05 -8.12
CA VAL A 176 29.64 -5.50 -6.71
C VAL A 176 29.86 -7.01 -6.59
N ILE A 177 29.30 -7.81 -7.50
CA ILE A 177 29.42 -9.27 -7.43
C ILE A 177 30.84 -9.77 -7.76
N ARG A 178 31.70 -8.94 -8.36
CA ARG A 178 33.09 -9.31 -8.70
C ARG A 178 33.93 -9.63 -7.46
N ASP A 179 33.52 -9.10 -6.32
CA ASP A 179 34.15 -9.34 -5.02
C ASP A 179 33.70 -10.68 -4.38
N LEU A 180 32.82 -11.45 -5.04
CA LEU A 180 32.34 -12.74 -4.56
C LEU A 180 33.25 -13.90 -5.00
N PRO A 181 33.28 -15.02 -4.25
CA PRO A 181 33.87 -16.27 -4.71
C PRO A 181 33.24 -16.74 -6.03
N LYS A 182 34.01 -17.48 -6.84
CA LYS A 182 33.62 -17.91 -8.21
C LYS A 182 32.20 -18.50 -8.29
N GLU A 183 31.87 -19.43 -7.41
CA GLU A 183 30.55 -20.09 -7.40
C GLU A 183 29.40 -19.12 -7.10
N GLU A 184 29.61 -18.19 -6.16
CA GLU A 184 28.61 -17.17 -5.79
C GLU A 184 28.47 -16.11 -6.89
N PHE A 185 29.60 -15.70 -7.48
CA PHE A 185 29.63 -14.79 -8.61
C PHE A 185 28.81 -15.33 -9.79
N LEU A 186 29.02 -16.59 -10.17
CA LEU A 186 28.29 -17.22 -11.29
C LEU A 186 26.77 -17.26 -11.02
N LYS A 187 26.37 -17.66 -9.81
CA LYS A 187 24.95 -17.69 -9.41
C LYS A 187 24.28 -16.33 -9.49
N ILE A 188 24.90 -15.28 -8.92
CA ILE A 188 24.30 -13.94 -8.97
C ILE A 188 24.34 -13.38 -10.40
N ARG A 189 25.41 -13.63 -11.15
CA ARG A 189 25.52 -13.21 -12.54
C ARG A 189 24.43 -13.80 -13.41
N GLU A 190 24.09 -15.06 -13.25
CA GLU A 190 22.98 -15.72 -13.95
C GLU A 190 21.65 -15.01 -13.66
N ILE A 191 21.33 -14.75 -12.38
CA ILE A 191 20.11 -14.02 -11.97
C ILE A 191 20.05 -12.62 -12.60
N VAL A 192 21.19 -11.91 -12.65
CA VAL A 192 21.29 -10.58 -13.26
C VAL A 192 21.15 -10.66 -14.79
N GLN A 193 21.75 -11.66 -15.43
CA GLN A 193 21.67 -11.87 -16.87
C GLN A 193 20.24 -12.20 -17.32
N GLU A 194 19.55 -13.13 -16.64
CA GLU A 194 18.13 -13.40 -16.89
C GLU A 194 17.28 -12.13 -16.77
N SER A 195 17.65 -11.22 -15.87
CA SER A 195 16.96 -9.93 -15.71
C SER A 195 17.24 -9.00 -16.88
N PHE A 196 18.47 -8.93 -17.38
CA PHE A 196 18.81 -8.22 -18.61
C PHE A 196 18.00 -8.77 -19.79
N ASP A 197 17.99 -10.08 -19.98
CA ASP A 197 17.31 -10.72 -21.12
C ASP A 197 15.82 -10.37 -21.12
N LYS A 198 15.18 -10.32 -19.95
CA LYS A 198 13.77 -9.89 -19.81
C LYS A 198 13.53 -8.41 -20.00
N ILE A 199 14.49 -7.54 -19.68
CA ILE A 199 14.39 -6.10 -19.85
C ILE A 199 14.53 -5.73 -21.33
N PHE A 200 15.41 -6.41 -22.05
CA PHE A 200 15.73 -6.14 -23.45
C PHE A 200 14.96 -7.02 -24.44
N ALA A 201 14.10 -7.93 -23.95
CA ALA A 201 13.22 -8.72 -24.78
C ALA A 201 12.36 -7.82 -25.68
N PRO A 202 12.29 -8.07 -27.00
CA PRO A 202 11.46 -7.30 -27.90
C PRO A 202 9.98 -7.66 -27.70
N ASN A 203 9.11 -6.66 -27.57
CA ASN A 203 7.65 -6.81 -27.46
C ASN A 203 7.19 -7.94 -26.52
N PRO A 204 7.67 -8.00 -25.27
CA PRO A 204 7.35 -9.10 -24.37
C PRO A 204 5.89 -9.03 -23.95
N ASN A 205 5.25 -10.20 -23.86
CA ASN A 205 3.93 -10.31 -23.23
C ASN A 205 4.02 -9.85 -21.76
N PRO A 206 2.93 -9.29 -21.19
CA PRO A 206 2.91 -8.83 -19.79
C PRO A 206 3.42 -9.86 -18.76
N GLN A 207 3.20 -11.15 -19.01
CA GLN A 207 3.62 -12.23 -18.11
C GLN A 207 5.13 -12.48 -18.11
N ASP A 208 5.80 -12.25 -19.24
CA ASP A 208 7.21 -12.54 -19.51
C ASP A 208 8.13 -11.36 -19.21
N ARG A 209 7.56 -10.17 -19.06
CA ARG A 209 8.28 -8.95 -18.69
C ARG A 209 9.07 -9.09 -17.39
N PHE A 210 10.12 -8.28 -17.31
CA PHE A 210 10.92 -8.15 -16.10
C PHE A 210 10.06 -7.76 -14.88
N LYS A 211 10.18 -8.53 -13.79
CA LYS A 211 9.47 -8.30 -12.53
C LYS A 211 10.46 -8.04 -11.41
N ARG A 212 10.52 -6.79 -10.95
CA ARG A 212 11.37 -6.36 -9.81
C ARG A 212 11.20 -7.25 -8.58
N LYS A 213 9.97 -7.62 -8.22
CA LYS A 213 9.70 -8.49 -7.06
C LYS A 213 10.33 -9.89 -7.22
N ALA A 214 10.30 -10.45 -8.43
CA ALA A 214 10.90 -11.75 -8.71
C ALA A 214 12.42 -11.69 -8.59
N LEU A 215 13.07 -10.65 -9.13
CA LEU A 215 14.51 -10.42 -8.96
C LEU A 215 14.88 -10.27 -7.48
N LEU A 216 14.17 -9.41 -6.75
CA LEU A 216 14.44 -9.20 -5.32
C LEU A 216 14.30 -10.49 -4.51
N TYR A 217 13.29 -11.31 -4.81
CA TYR A 217 13.12 -12.61 -4.18
C TYR A 217 14.31 -13.52 -4.49
N LYS A 218 14.65 -13.68 -5.79
CA LYS A 218 15.80 -14.50 -6.23
C LYS A 218 17.11 -14.08 -5.57
N LEU A 219 17.36 -12.78 -5.40
CA LEU A 219 18.57 -12.27 -4.75
C LEU A 219 18.55 -12.46 -3.22
N LYS A 220 17.39 -12.27 -2.57
CA LYS A 220 17.24 -12.42 -1.12
C LYS A 220 17.36 -13.88 -0.66
N THR A 221 16.97 -14.83 -1.51
CA THR A 221 17.06 -16.27 -1.20
C THR A 221 18.46 -16.84 -1.36
N GLN A 222 19.40 -16.11 -1.95
CA GLN A 222 20.79 -16.57 -2.07
C GLN A 222 21.48 -16.52 -0.71
N ASN A 223 22.10 -17.61 -0.30
CA ASN A 223 22.90 -17.65 0.92
C ASN A 223 24.36 -17.35 0.59
N LEU A 224 24.70 -16.06 0.43
CA LEU A 224 26.07 -15.63 0.17
C LEU A 224 26.91 -15.66 1.45
N THR A 225 28.19 -16.04 1.31
CA THR A 225 29.16 -16.08 2.40
C THR A 225 29.41 -14.67 2.95
N ASN A 226 29.61 -13.70 2.05
CA ASN A 226 29.80 -12.31 2.44
C ASN A 226 28.46 -11.56 2.61
N LYS A 227 27.98 -11.49 3.86
CA LYS A 227 26.73 -10.80 4.21
C LYS A 227 26.76 -9.28 3.95
N LYS A 228 27.93 -8.63 3.98
CA LYS A 228 28.04 -7.20 3.65
C LYS A 228 27.79 -6.96 2.16
N ILE A 229 28.38 -7.79 1.30
CA ILE A 229 28.15 -7.76 -0.15
C ILE A 229 26.68 -8.09 -0.46
N GLN A 230 26.11 -9.12 0.18
CA GLN A 230 24.70 -9.47 0.01
C GLN A 230 23.77 -8.29 0.34
N LYS A 231 23.98 -7.62 1.48
CA LYS A 231 23.22 -6.42 1.86
C LYS A 231 23.39 -5.30 0.83
N ARG A 232 24.58 -5.09 0.28
CA ARG A 232 24.84 -4.08 -0.77
C ARG A 232 24.11 -4.40 -2.07
N ILE A 233 24.13 -5.66 -2.52
CA ILE A 233 23.38 -6.12 -3.70
C ILE A 233 21.89 -5.88 -3.53
N ILE A 234 21.33 -6.29 -2.39
CA ILE A 234 19.90 -6.10 -2.09
C ILE A 234 19.55 -4.62 -2.08
N LYS A 235 20.35 -3.76 -1.42
CA LYS A 235 20.13 -2.31 -1.40
C LYS A 235 20.16 -1.70 -2.80
N LEU A 236 21.05 -2.15 -3.69
CA LEU A 236 21.08 -1.70 -5.08
C LEU A 236 19.83 -2.16 -5.84
N ALA A 237 19.45 -3.43 -5.73
CA ALA A 237 18.25 -3.96 -6.37
C ALA A 237 16.96 -3.27 -5.87
N GLU A 238 16.92 -2.85 -4.61
CA GLU A 238 15.78 -2.10 -4.06
C GLU A 238 15.61 -0.72 -4.69
N LYS A 239 16.68 -0.12 -5.24
CA LYS A 239 16.62 1.14 -6.00
C LYS A 239 16.01 1.00 -7.39
N LEU A 240 15.76 -0.22 -7.88
CA LEU A 240 15.10 -0.41 -9.17
C LEU A 240 13.74 0.29 -9.18
N PRO A 241 13.43 1.00 -10.28
CA PRO A 241 12.18 1.76 -10.38
C PRO A 241 10.96 0.83 -10.32
N ASN A 242 9.89 1.35 -9.73
CA ASN A 242 8.58 0.72 -9.72
C ASN A 242 7.50 1.78 -9.93
N SER A 243 6.23 1.37 -10.09
CA SER A 243 5.14 2.29 -10.41
C SER A 243 4.81 3.30 -9.30
N GLU A 244 5.26 3.10 -8.07
CA GLU A 244 5.08 4.05 -6.96
C GLU A 244 6.24 5.06 -6.87
N THR A 245 7.38 4.76 -7.49
CA THR A 245 8.60 5.59 -7.39
C THR A 245 9.05 6.20 -8.70
N SER A 246 8.48 5.79 -9.84
CA SER A 246 8.91 6.22 -11.17
C SER A 246 7.73 6.39 -12.12
N VAL A 247 7.63 7.59 -12.70
CA VAL A 247 6.67 7.97 -13.75
C VAL A 247 6.81 7.02 -14.95
N ASN A 248 8.04 6.72 -15.40
CA ASN A 248 8.27 5.82 -16.53
C ASN A 248 7.78 4.40 -16.23
N SER A 249 8.04 3.89 -15.01
CA SER A 249 7.55 2.57 -14.60
C SER A 249 6.04 2.53 -14.48
N PHE A 250 5.40 3.63 -14.07
CA PHE A 250 3.94 3.74 -14.08
C PHE A 250 3.42 3.68 -15.51
N ILE A 251 3.91 4.50 -16.43
CA ILE A 251 3.46 4.54 -17.83
C ILE A 251 3.60 3.15 -18.47
N VAL A 252 4.76 2.50 -18.37
CA VAL A 252 4.98 1.17 -18.96
C VAL A 252 3.97 0.15 -18.42
N LYS A 253 3.79 0.10 -17.10
CA LYS A 253 2.85 -0.83 -16.45
C LYS A 253 1.39 -0.55 -16.78
N TYR A 254 1.02 0.72 -16.92
CA TYR A 254 -0.38 1.15 -17.11
C TYR A 254 -0.79 1.37 -18.57
N SER A 255 0.15 1.23 -19.51
CA SER A 255 -0.12 1.20 -20.95
C SER A 255 -0.38 -0.21 -21.49
N GLU A 256 -0.11 -1.23 -20.68
CA GLU A 256 -0.37 -2.62 -21.05
C GLU A 256 -1.88 -2.82 -21.29
N PRO A 257 -2.27 -3.69 -22.24
CA PRO A 257 -3.69 -3.93 -22.50
C PRO A 257 -4.39 -4.62 -21.32
N TYR A 258 -3.65 -5.45 -20.57
CA TYR A 258 -4.16 -6.21 -19.44
C TYR A 258 -3.07 -6.50 -18.42
N ARG A 259 -3.49 -6.84 -17.20
CA ARG A 259 -2.65 -7.45 -16.16
C ARG A 259 -3.08 -8.88 -15.88
N ILE A 260 -2.15 -9.71 -15.40
CA ILE A 260 -2.46 -11.08 -14.97
C ILE A 260 -2.81 -11.09 -13.48
N ARG A 261 -3.95 -11.70 -13.15
CA ARG A 261 -4.33 -12.08 -11.78
C ARG A 261 -4.49 -13.60 -11.72
N TYR A 262 -4.06 -14.22 -10.63
CA TYR A 262 -4.29 -15.65 -10.41
C TYR A 262 -5.57 -15.82 -9.59
N GLU A 263 -6.56 -16.52 -10.15
CA GLU A 263 -7.77 -16.95 -9.46
C GLU A 263 -7.78 -18.48 -9.45
N ASN A 264 -7.80 -19.10 -8.27
CA ASN A 264 -7.71 -20.57 -8.12
C ASN A 264 -6.51 -21.19 -8.87
N LYS A 265 -5.33 -20.55 -8.78
CA LYS A 265 -4.09 -20.91 -9.52
C LYS A 265 -4.15 -20.73 -11.04
N ASN A 266 -5.28 -20.32 -11.62
CA ASN A 266 -5.41 -20.07 -13.04
C ASN A 266 -5.13 -18.59 -13.38
N PRO A 267 -4.30 -18.30 -14.40
CA PRO A 267 -4.05 -16.94 -14.83
C PRO A 267 -5.29 -16.38 -15.54
N LYS A 268 -5.73 -15.20 -15.10
CA LYS A 268 -6.83 -14.44 -15.68
C LYS A 268 -6.32 -13.08 -16.14
N GLN A 269 -6.61 -12.74 -17.38
CA GLN A 269 -6.32 -11.42 -17.93
C GLN A 269 -7.39 -10.44 -17.48
N ILE A 270 -6.96 -9.35 -16.85
CA ILE A 270 -7.83 -8.26 -16.42
C ILE A 270 -7.48 -7.05 -17.29
N PRO A 271 -8.42 -6.54 -18.11
CA PRO A 271 -8.21 -5.34 -18.90
C PRO A 271 -7.79 -4.16 -18.03
N GLN A 272 -6.87 -3.36 -18.55
CA GLN A 272 -6.44 -2.13 -17.89
C GLN A 272 -7.23 -0.95 -18.46
N THR A 273 -8.26 -0.52 -17.74
CA THR A 273 -9.19 0.49 -18.23
C THR A 273 -8.75 1.90 -17.86
N SER A 274 -9.33 2.90 -18.54
CA SER A 274 -9.20 4.32 -18.17
C SER A 274 -9.57 4.56 -16.70
N GLU A 275 -10.65 3.92 -16.24
CA GLU A 275 -11.11 3.99 -14.86
C GLU A 275 -10.07 3.45 -13.86
N GLU A 276 -9.47 2.28 -14.11
CA GLU A 276 -8.43 1.73 -13.22
C GLU A 276 -7.21 2.65 -13.14
N ILE A 277 -6.84 3.30 -14.25
CA ILE A 277 -5.75 4.29 -14.27
C ILE A 277 -6.12 5.51 -13.43
N ALA A 278 -7.30 6.08 -13.63
CA ALA A 278 -7.79 7.23 -12.87
C ALA A 278 -7.86 6.94 -11.37
N LEU A 279 -8.49 5.82 -10.99
CA LEU A 279 -8.58 5.38 -9.59
C LEU A 279 -7.20 5.08 -9.01
N ARG A 280 -6.26 4.55 -9.80
CA ARG A 280 -4.89 4.33 -9.36
C ARG A 280 -4.18 5.64 -9.02
N LEU A 281 -4.43 6.75 -9.72
CA LEU A 281 -3.82 8.05 -9.37
C LEU A 281 -4.27 8.55 -8.00
N LEU A 282 -5.49 8.22 -7.59
CA LEU A 282 -6.09 8.69 -6.34
C LEU A 282 -5.85 7.73 -5.16
N ARG A 283 -5.75 6.43 -5.42
CA ARG A 283 -5.66 5.37 -4.39
C ARG A 283 -4.56 5.60 -3.33
N PRO A 284 -3.34 6.07 -3.65
CA PRO A 284 -2.31 6.37 -2.63
C PRO A 284 -2.79 7.33 -1.54
N SER A 285 -3.70 8.24 -1.86
CA SER A 285 -4.17 9.33 -1.00
C SER A 285 -5.47 9.03 -0.29
N LEU A 286 -6.04 7.86 -0.52
CA LEU A 286 -7.24 7.40 0.16
C LEU A 286 -6.99 7.39 1.67
N ALA A 287 -7.90 7.98 2.44
CA ALA A 287 -7.82 8.03 3.89
C ALA A 287 -7.96 6.62 4.47
N THR A 288 -7.04 6.29 5.37
CA THR A 288 -6.98 5.01 6.08
C THR A 288 -6.67 5.27 7.54
N GLU A 289 -7.16 4.41 8.41
CA GLU A 289 -6.88 4.43 9.85
C GLU A 289 -5.57 3.68 10.09
N GLU A 290 -4.62 4.33 10.76
CA GLU A 290 -3.33 3.74 11.12
C GLU A 290 -3.10 3.83 12.62
N HIS A 291 -2.58 2.76 13.22
CA HIS A 291 -2.27 2.78 14.65
C HIS A 291 -0.96 3.55 14.89
N ILE A 292 -0.99 4.53 15.80
CA ILE A 292 0.22 5.30 16.16
C ILE A 292 1.29 4.33 16.68
N TYR A 293 0.89 3.45 17.59
CA TYR A 293 1.70 2.34 18.08
C TYR A 293 1.23 1.02 17.43
N PRO A 294 2.13 0.21 16.82
CA PRO A 294 1.71 -0.97 16.07
C PRO A 294 0.90 -1.97 16.88
N GLN A 295 -0.14 -2.53 16.26
CA GLN A 295 -1.04 -3.48 16.90
C GLN A 295 -0.31 -4.72 17.44
N ALA A 296 0.75 -5.19 16.76
CA ALA A 296 1.57 -6.30 17.22
C ALA A 296 2.29 -5.97 18.53
N MET A 297 2.74 -4.73 18.70
CA MET A 297 3.45 -4.27 19.90
C MET A 297 2.49 -4.13 21.08
N TYR A 298 1.28 -3.58 20.87
CA TYR A 298 0.24 -3.58 21.92
C TYR A 298 -0.07 -5.00 22.42
N ARG A 299 -0.14 -6.00 21.53
CA ARG A 299 -0.39 -7.39 21.93
C ARG A 299 0.76 -7.97 22.76
N ALA A 300 2.00 -7.62 22.44
CA ALA A 300 3.16 -8.04 23.20
C ALA A 300 3.16 -7.41 24.60
N GLU A 301 2.83 -6.12 24.72
CA GLU A 301 2.69 -5.42 26.00
C GLU A 301 1.57 -6.02 26.86
N GLU A 302 0.39 -6.27 26.26
CA GLU A 302 -0.74 -6.91 26.95
C GLU A 302 -0.35 -8.31 27.51
N LEU A 303 0.42 -9.08 26.74
CA LEU A 303 0.89 -10.40 27.17
C LEU A 303 1.90 -10.29 28.32
N ALA A 304 2.86 -9.35 28.21
CA ALA A 304 3.83 -9.10 29.28
C ALA A 304 3.14 -8.70 30.59
N ALA A 305 2.14 -7.80 30.52
CA ALA A 305 1.37 -7.39 31.69
C ALA A 305 0.62 -8.55 32.34
N ARG A 306 0.03 -9.47 31.55
CA ARG A 306 -0.61 -10.70 32.06
C ARG A 306 0.38 -11.65 32.70
N ASN A 307 1.61 -11.69 32.19
CA ASN A 307 2.70 -12.49 32.74
C ASN A 307 3.34 -11.85 33.99
N GLY A 308 2.80 -10.73 34.48
CA GLY A 308 3.23 -10.10 35.73
C GLY A 308 4.30 -9.02 35.57
N ASP A 309 4.72 -8.69 34.35
CA ASP A 309 5.72 -7.65 34.09
C ASP A 309 5.21 -6.28 34.56
N GLU A 310 5.83 -5.73 35.60
CA GLU A 310 5.47 -4.45 36.19
C GLU A 310 5.69 -3.27 35.23
N THR A 311 6.65 -3.38 34.31
CA THR A 311 6.92 -2.33 33.31
C THR A 311 5.79 -2.22 32.28
N ALA A 312 5.03 -3.29 32.07
CA ALA A 312 3.91 -3.35 31.14
C ALA A 312 2.55 -3.00 31.78
N LYS A 313 2.43 -3.03 33.12
CA LYS A 313 1.16 -2.76 33.83
C LYS A 313 0.70 -1.30 33.73
N ASN A 314 1.63 -0.36 33.59
CA ASN A 314 1.36 1.08 33.58
C ASN A 314 1.19 1.69 32.17
N LEU A 315 1.17 0.87 31.13
CA LEU A 315 1.07 1.35 29.74
C LEU A 315 -0.38 1.59 29.32
N SER A 316 -0.58 2.59 28.45
CA SER A 316 -1.90 2.90 27.87
C SER A 316 -2.42 1.69 27.10
N LYS A 317 -3.64 1.26 27.46
CA LYS A 317 -4.39 0.20 26.76
C LYS A 317 -5.15 0.73 25.54
N LEU A 318 -5.19 2.05 25.33
CA LEU A 318 -5.91 2.65 24.22
C LEU A 318 -5.15 2.40 22.92
N ARG A 319 -5.82 1.74 21.97
CA ARG A 319 -5.29 1.50 20.62
C ARG A 319 -5.60 2.71 19.74
N VAL A 320 -4.86 3.78 19.97
CA VAL A 320 -5.11 5.06 19.32
C VAL A 320 -4.76 4.98 17.83
N THR A 321 -5.73 5.33 16.98
CA THR A 321 -5.54 5.43 15.54
C THR A 321 -5.57 6.88 15.06
N ILE A 322 -4.80 7.14 14.01
CA ILE A 322 -4.71 8.41 13.30
C ILE A 322 -5.03 8.21 11.82
N LEU A 323 -5.70 9.18 11.21
CA LEU A 323 -5.91 9.15 9.76
C LEU A 323 -4.62 9.45 9.00
N THR A 324 -4.35 8.58 8.04
CA THR A 324 -3.22 8.71 7.12
C THR A 324 -3.60 8.25 5.71
N SER A 325 -2.78 8.60 4.73
CA SER A 325 -2.94 8.11 3.36
C SER A 325 -2.63 6.62 3.27
N ASN A 326 -3.34 5.89 2.40
CA ASN A 326 -3.07 4.47 2.11
C ASN A 326 -1.60 4.19 1.78
N TYR A 327 -0.93 5.11 1.07
CA TYR A 327 0.50 5.03 0.78
C TYR A 327 1.36 4.86 2.04
N ILE A 328 1.12 5.70 3.05
CA ILE A 328 1.86 5.65 4.32
C ILE A 328 1.56 4.36 5.07
N ASN A 329 0.29 3.96 5.10
CA ASN A 329 -0.11 2.72 5.78
C ASN A 329 0.62 1.50 5.19
N GLU A 330 0.76 1.42 3.86
CA GLU A 330 1.48 0.35 3.17
C GLU A 330 2.99 0.30 3.48
N ILE A 331 3.62 1.44 3.74
CA ILE A 331 5.06 1.52 3.98
C ILE A 331 5.45 1.53 5.47
N LYS A 332 4.61 2.07 6.36
CA LYS A 332 4.88 2.14 7.81
C LYS A 332 4.79 0.77 8.46
N LYS A 333 3.76 -0.03 8.14
CA LYS A 333 3.58 -1.38 8.70
C LYS A 333 3.75 -1.37 10.23
N ASP A 334 4.51 -2.32 10.77
CA ASP A 334 4.78 -2.44 12.21
C ASP A 334 5.98 -1.60 12.69
N PHE A 335 6.50 -0.65 11.89
CA PHE A 335 7.54 0.24 12.39
C PHE A 335 7.00 1.19 13.45
N LEU A 336 7.75 1.34 14.54
CA LEU A 336 7.57 2.44 15.48
C LEU A 336 7.78 3.77 14.77
N PHE A 337 7.11 4.80 15.28
CA PHE A 337 7.18 6.13 14.72
C PHE A 337 8.63 6.63 14.60
N ASP A 338 9.36 6.60 15.72
CA ASP A 338 10.73 7.11 15.82
C ASP A 338 11.71 6.36 14.87
N ASP A 339 11.43 5.09 14.57
CA ASP A 339 12.20 4.27 13.63
C ASP A 339 11.79 4.49 12.17
N PHE A 340 10.56 4.95 11.94
CA PHE A 340 10.00 5.17 10.61
C PHE A 340 10.34 6.57 10.10
N ALA A 341 10.25 7.58 10.97
CA ALA A 341 10.52 8.98 10.65
C ALA A 341 11.83 9.23 9.89
N PRO A 342 13.01 8.72 10.32
CA PRO A 342 14.27 8.96 9.61
C PRO A 342 14.38 8.23 8.27
N LYS A 343 13.48 7.27 7.97
CA LYS A 343 13.54 6.45 6.74
C LYS A 343 12.76 7.05 5.57
N VAL A 344 11.94 8.06 5.82
CA VAL A 344 11.12 8.71 4.79
C VAL A 344 11.59 10.14 4.54
N LYS A 345 11.29 10.64 3.34
CA LYS A 345 11.67 12.00 2.90
C LYS A 345 10.78 13.12 3.45
N TYR A 346 9.75 12.78 4.22
CA TYR A 346 8.75 13.74 4.68
C TYR A 346 9.14 14.30 6.05
N ASN A 347 8.91 15.59 6.27
CA ASN A 347 9.03 16.19 7.60
C ASN A 347 7.81 15.80 8.44
N ILE A 348 7.89 14.63 9.08
CA ILE A 348 6.73 14.07 9.75
C ILE A 348 6.28 14.93 10.92
N ASN A 349 7.20 15.49 11.71
CA ASN A 349 6.86 16.34 12.84
C ASN A 349 6.02 17.55 12.41
N GLU A 350 6.46 18.24 11.35
CA GLU A 350 5.73 19.38 10.79
C GLU A 350 4.37 18.94 10.21
N ASN A 351 4.32 17.78 9.54
CA ASN A 351 3.08 17.28 8.94
C ASN A 351 2.05 16.82 9.99
N ILE A 352 2.49 16.25 11.11
CA ILE A 352 1.62 15.93 12.24
C ILE A 352 1.06 17.22 12.82
N GLN A 353 1.90 18.23 13.03
CA GLN A 353 1.41 19.53 13.52
C GLN A 353 0.39 20.15 12.55
N LYS A 354 0.64 20.09 11.23
CA LYS A 354 -0.33 20.55 10.21
C LYS A 354 -1.64 19.78 10.28
N HIS A 355 -1.58 18.46 10.47
CA HIS A 355 -2.75 17.61 10.63
C HIS A 355 -3.57 17.99 11.87
N ILE A 356 -2.93 18.13 13.03
CA ILE A 356 -3.58 18.56 14.27
C ILE A 356 -4.18 19.96 14.13
N ASN A 357 -3.45 20.90 13.54
CA ASN A 357 -3.95 22.26 13.30
C ASN A 357 -5.20 22.26 12.40
N LYS A 358 -5.25 21.38 11.40
CA LYS A 358 -6.44 21.22 10.56
C LYS A 358 -7.60 20.60 11.34
N LEU A 359 -7.36 19.63 12.24
CA LEU A 359 -8.40 19.11 13.14
C LEU A 359 -8.94 20.21 14.06
N ILE A 360 -8.08 21.04 14.66
CA ILE A 360 -8.50 22.19 15.49
C ILE A 360 -9.34 23.18 14.68
N LYS A 361 -8.99 23.41 13.41
CA LYS A 361 -9.81 24.23 12.52
C LYS A 361 -11.18 23.60 12.26
N ILE A 362 -11.23 22.30 11.97
CA ILE A 362 -12.49 21.57 11.74
C ILE A 362 -13.37 21.64 12.98
N ASP A 363 -12.81 21.46 14.18
CA ASP A 363 -13.51 21.56 15.46
C ASP A 363 -14.20 22.93 15.62
N LYS A 364 -13.45 24.01 15.40
CA LYS A 364 -13.99 25.38 15.40
C LYS A 364 -15.09 25.58 14.37
N ASP A 365 -14.88 25.09 13.14
CA ASP A 365 -15.86 25.19 12.06
C ASP A 365 -17.14 24.42 12.44
N TRP A 366 -17.03 23.22 13.01
CA TRP A 366 -18.17 22.44 13.46
C TRP A 366 -18.95 23.11 14.60
N LEU A 367 -18.28 23.70 15.57
CA LEU A 367 -18.92 24.50 16.63
C LEU A 367 -19.71 25.68 16.04
N ASN A 368 -19.11 26.43 15.12
CA ASN A 368 -19.74 27.59 14.49
C ASN A 368 -20.98 27.23 13.66
N HIS A 369 -21.01 26.02 13.07
CA HIS A 369 -22.15 25.51 12.33
C HIS A 369 -23.16 24.72 13.19
N GLY A 370 -23.01 24.74 14.52
CA GLY A 370 -23.94 24.07 15.44
C GLY A 370 -23.81 22.55 15.51
N LYS A 371 -22.75 21.96 14.96
CA LYS A 371 -22.43 20.52 15.06
C LYS A 371 -21.72 20.21 16.38
N ILE A 372 -22.38 20.53 17.49
CA ILE A 372 -21.76 20.59 18.82
C ILE A 372 -21.30 19.20 19.33
N GLU A 373 -22.09 18.14 19.09
CA GLU A 373 -21.71 16.77 19.48
C GLU A 373 -20.48 16.26 18.71
N ASP A 374 -20.42 16.54 17.41
CA ASP A 374 -19.28 16.15 16.56
C ASP A 374 -18.00 16.91 16.95
N ALA A 375 -18.13 18.20 17.29
CA ALA A 375 -17.03 19.00 17.81
C ALA A 375 -16.55 18.49 19.17
N ALA A 376 -17.47 18.16 20.10
CA ALA A 376 -17.10 17.58 21.38
C ALA A 376 -16.26 16.30 21.23
N LEU A 377 -16.69 15.41 20.35
CA LEU A 377 -15.95 14.19 20.05
C LEU A 377 -14.59 14.47 19.40
N LEU A 378 -14.51 15.46 18.50
CA LEU A 378 -13.25 15.86 17.88
C LEU A 378 -12.27 16.51 18.86
N THR A 379 -12.75 17.34 19.78
CA THR A 379 -11.96 17.91 20.88
C THR A 379 -11.32 16.79 21.72
N ASP A 380 -12.11 15.79 22.13
CA ASP A 380 -11.60 14.62 22.86
C ASP A 380 -10.55 13.84 22.05
N TYR A 381 -10.77 13.70 20.75
CA TYR A 381 -9.84 13.03 19.85
C TYR A 381 -8.50 13.75 19.74
N ILE A 382 -8.51 15.08 19.60
CA ILE A 382 -7.29 15.91 19.51
C ILE A 382 -6.45 15.75 20.79
N MET A 383 -7.10 15.80 21.97
CA MET A 383 -6.41 15.58 23.25
C MET A 383 -5.83 14.17 23.35
N THR A 384 -6.60 13.15 22.96
CA THR A 384 -6.14 11.75 22.93
C THR A 384 -4.91 11.57 22.04
N LEU A 385 -4.88 12.22 20.87
CA LEU A 385 -3.73 12.19 19.97
C LEU A 385 -2.49 12.81 20.62
N LYS A 386 -2.63 14.01 21.22
CA LYS A 386 -1.52 14.67 21.93
C LYS A 386 -0.91 13.75 22.98
N GLU A 387 -1.75 13.21 23.86
CA GLU A 387 -1.31 12.34 24.95
C GLU A 387 -0.61 11.09 24.44
N GLU A 388 -1.12 10.46 23.38
CA GLU A 388 -0.49 9.26 22.83
C GLU A 388 0.85 9.56 22.16
N PHE A 389 0.97 10.66 21.42
CA PHE A 389 2.26 11.05 20.84
C PHE A 389 3.29 11.41 21.92
N GLN A 390 2.90 12.14 22.96
CA GLN A 390 3.77 12.43 24.11
C GLN A 390 4.23 11.16 24.84
N ARG A 391 3.37 10.13 24.89
CA ARG A 391 3.69 8.84 25.52
C ARG A 391 4.58 7.95 24.64
N ARG A 392 4.34 7.90 23.33
CA ARG A 392 4.90 6.88 22.43
C ARG A 392 6.02 7.36 21.52
N SER A 393 6.23 8.67 21.38
CA SER A 393 7.30 9.22 20.56
C SER A 393 8.22 10.13 21.37
N LYS A 394 9.52 10.03 21.11
CA LYS A 394 10.52 10.94 21.68
C LYS A 394 10.77 12.17 20.82
N ILE A 395 10.35 12.12 19.56
CA ILE A 395 10.70 13.14 18.55
C ILE A 395 9.51 14.02 18.16
N ILE A 396 8.28 13.58 18.38
CA ILE A 396 7.09 14.40 18.14
C ILE A 396 6.75 15.17 19.41
N ASN A 397 6.66 16.49 19.26
CA ASN A 397 6.01 17.34 20.25
C ASN A 397 4.88 18.09 19.56
N ILE A 398 3.65 17.86 20.00
CA ILE A 398 2.47 18.53 19.44
C ILE A 398 2.20 19.77 20.27
N ASP A 399 2.18 20.92 19.59
CA ASP A 399 1.79 22.18 20.18
C ASP A 399 0.30 22.44 19.97
N ILE A 400 -0.46 22.54 21.06
CA ILE A 400 -1.88 22.91 21.06
C ILE A 400 -2.20 23.95 22.14
N LYS A 401 -1.22 24.74 22.61
CA LYS A 401 -1.42 25.67 23.73
C LYS A 401 -2.61 26.60 23.54
N ASP A 402 -2.68 27.26 22.38
CA ASP A 402 -3.80 28.16 22.01
C ASP A 402 -5.17 27.47 22.00
N PHE A 403 -5.18 26.16 21.75
CA PHE A 403 -6.40 25.35 21.79
C PHE A 403 -6.75 24.98 23.23
N GLU A 404 -5.75 24.62 24.05
CA GLU A 404 -5.91 24.33 25.47
C GLU A 404 -6.46 25.51 26.26
N GLU A 405 -5.98 26.72 25.97
CA GLU A 405 -6.51 27.95 26.58
C GLU A 405 -8.01 28.16 26.31
N LYS A 406 -8.50 27.66 25.16
CA LYS A 406 -9.90 27.78 24.75
C LYS A 406 -10.75 26.58 25.13
N LEU A 407 -10.15 25.49 25.65
CA LEU A 407 -10.88 24.29 26.07
C LEU A 407 -11.99 24.57 27.09
N PRO A 408 -11.82 25.43 28.12
CA PRO A 408 -12.88 25.69 29.08
C PRO A 408 -14.14 26.27 28.42
N GLU A 409 -13.96 27.22 27.48
CA GLU A 409 -15.07 27.83 26.74
C GLU A 409 -15.77 26.81 25.83
N ILE A 410 -14.98 25.98 25.13
CA ILE A 410 -15.50 24.90 24.26
C ILE A 410 -16.33 23.91 25.10
N LYS A 411 -15.78 23.46 26.24
CA LYS A 411 -16.44 22.53 27.16
C LYS A 411 -17.72 23.11 27.75
N ASP A 412 -17.75 24.39 28.12
CA ASP A 412 -18.95 25.07 28.61
C ASP A 412 -20.07 25.11 27.54
N LYS A 413 -19.73 25.46 26.29
CA LYS A 413 -20.69 25.43 25.17
C LYS A 413 -21.26 24.03 24.93
N ILE A 414 -20.42 23.01 25.02
CA ILE A 414 -20.83 21.61 24.87
C ILE A 414 -21.74 21.18 26.04
N ALA A 415 -21.37 21.50 27.28
CA ALA A 415 -22.15 21.16 28.47
C ALA A 415 -23.56 21.77 28.42
N LYS A 416 -23.66 23.06 28.11
CA LYS A 416 -24.95 23.76 27.94
C LYS A 416 -25.82 23.12 26.85
N HIS A 417 -25.20 22.63 25.78
CA HIS A 417 -25.92 21.93 24.71
C HIS A 417 -26.46 20.58 25.18
N ILE A 418 -25.63 19.77 25.85
CA ILE A 418 -26.02 18.46 26.38
C ILE A 418 -27.18 18.64 27.37
N GLU A 419 -27.07 19.57 28.31
CA GLU A 419 -28.13 19.87 29.28
C GLU A 419 -29.44 20.27 28.59
N LYS A 420 -29.37 21.13 27.55
CA LYS A 420 -30.55 21.51 26.76
C LYS A 420 -31.19 20.31 26.04
N MET A 421 -30.39 19.36 25.56
CA MET A 421 -30.88 18.17 24.88
C MET A 421 -31.49 17.14 25.84
N GLU A 422 -30.87 16.94 27.00
CA GLU A 422 -31.42 16.10 28.08
C GLU A 422 -32.75 16.66 28.57
N ASN A 423 -32.84 17.96 28.84
CA ASN A 423 -34.08 18.63 29.23
C ASN A 423 -35.19 18.48 28.16
N LYS A 424 -34.84 18.48 26.87
CA LYS A 424 -35.79 18.20 25.78
C LYS A 424 -36.26 16.75 25.76
N LYS A 425 -35.37 15.78 26.02
CA LYS A 425 -35.72 14.35 26.08
C LYS A 425 -36.65 14.08 27.27
N SER A 426 -36.34 14.60 28.46
CA SER A 426 -37.15 14.45 29.66
C SER A 426 -38.57 15.02 29.49
N LYS A 427 -38.70 16.18 28.81
CA LYS A 427 -40.02 16.76 28.49
C LYS A 427 -40.83 15.92 27.49
N LYS A 428 -40.18 15.24 26.53
CA LYS A 428 -40.86 14.34 25.58
C LYS A 428 -41.37 13.06 26.26
N VAL A 429 -40.57 12.46 27.15
CA VAL A 429 -40.96 11.25 27.89
C VAL A 429 -42.16 11.52 28.80
N ASN A 430 -42.21 12.68 29.46
CA ASN A 430 -43.34 13.09 30.29
C ASN A 430 -44.62 13.39 29.48
N HIS A 431 -44.51 13.65 28.17
CA HIS A 431 -45.67 13.89 27.30
C HIS A 431 -46.21 12.62 26.63
N SER A 432 -45.43 11.53 26.59
CA SER A 432 -45.83 10.20 26.09
C SER A 432 -46.37 9.26 27.19
N HIS A 433 -46.46 9.74 28.43
CA HIS A 433 -47.06 9.03 29.57
C HIS A 433 -48.33 9.74 30.10
N LYS A 434 -48.85 10.71 29.34
CA LYS A 434 -50.23 11.18 29.40
C LYS A 434 -50.90 10.77 28.11
#